data_AF-A0A3E0WIL4-F1
#
_entry.id   AF-A0A3E0WIL4-F1
#
_cell.length_a   1.000
_cell.length_b   1.000
_cell.length_c   1.000
_cell.angle_alpha   90.00
_cell.angle_beta   90.00
_cell.angle_gamma   90.00
#
_symmetry.space_group_name_H-M   'P 1'
#
loop_
_entity.id
_entity.type
_entity.pdbx_description
1 polymer ?
#
loop_
_entity_poly.entity_id
_entity_poly.type
_entity_poly.pdbx_seq_one_letter_code
_entity_poly.pdbx_strand_id
1 'polypeptide(L)'
;MEPLTPSTTSVDVEKVWKGDETEKVTVDLLADGEKVADVELSDKNNWKHTFTELPVVHDIKDEKAIEYTVEEVAVDGYETAITGDAKDGFTITNTQVGKTEVSGIKTWKDDGADDRPESITVKLFANDEEKPSREVAVTAENNWKYSFTDLPKYDENGKEITYTVKEEPVDGYQSIVDGYDITNVKRPTTPTNSGQPENSNDSDDQGELSSSSENEKVESVNKLPQTGEEWLRYIMFFGVALMSVGGILIFSKRKKA
;
A
#
# COMPACT_ATOMS: atom_id res chain seq x y z
N MET A 1 16.98 29.60 60.70
CA MET A 1 17.34 28.47 59.81
C MET A 1 16.57 28.71 58.53
N GLU A 2 17.24 28.77 57.38
CA GLU A 2 16.53 28.78 56.11
C GLU A 2 15.86 27.41 55.91
N PRO A 3 14.63 27.36 55.36
CA PRO A 3 13.97 26.09 55.08
C PRO A 3 14.76 25.32 54.02
N LEU A 4 14.97 24.02 54.24
CA LEU A 4 15.60 23.16 53.23
C LEU A 4 14.65 22.99 52.05
N THR A 5 15.08 23.39 50.86
CA THR A 5 14.35 23.17 49.61
C THR A 5 14.76 21.81 49.02
N PRO A 6 13.81 20.97 48.56
CA PRO A 6 14.15 19.74 47.87
C PRO A 6 14.91 20.02 46.57
N SER A 7 15.81 19.12 46.18
CA SER A 7 16.49 19.19 44.88
C SER A 7 15.48 19.03 43.75
N THR A 8 15.73 19.70 42.61
CA THR A 8 14.89 19.62 41.42
C THR A 8 15.61 18.96 40.25
N THR A 9 14.83 18.50 39.27
CA THR A 9 15.26 17.95 37.97
C THR A 9 14.46 18.57 36.83
N SER A 10 14.77 18.17 35.60
CA SER A 10 13.98 18.45 34.40
C SER A 10 13.68 17.17 33.64
N VAL A 11 12.64 17.18 32.82
CA VAL A 11 12.25 16.10 31.90
C VAL A 11 12.06 16.69 30.51
N ASP A 12 12.85 16.22 29.55
CA ASP A 12 12.76 16.59 28.15
C ASP A 12 11.76 15.70 27.42
N VAL A 13 11.00 16.28 26.50
CA VAL A 13 10.06 15.58 25.62
C VAL A 13 10.21 16.07 24.19
N GLU A 14 10.31 15.12 23.26
CA GLU A 14 10.29 15.37 21.82
C GLU A 14 9.20 14.54 21.14
N LYS A 15 8.55 15.12 20.14
CA LYS A 15 7.54 14.48 19.31
C LYS A 15 8.07 14.20 17.90
N VAL A 16 7.81 12.99 17.43
CA VAL A 16 8.17 12.50 16.09
C VAL A 16 6.91 11.99 15.39
N TRP A 17 6.81 12.24 14.09
CA TRP A 17 5.72 11.78 13.24
C TRP A 17 6.20 10.77 12.20
N LYS A 18 5.39 9.74 12.00
CA LYS A 18 5.45 8.79 10.90
C LYS A 18 4.12 8.88 10.14
N GLY A 19 4.13 9.58 9.01
CA GLY A 19 2.93 10.02 8.30
C GLY A 19 2.75 11.53 8.44
N ASP A 20 1.53 12.02 8.17
CA ASP A 20 1.23 13.44 8.26
C ASP A 20 1.26 13.94 9.72
N GLU A 21 1.68 15.19 9.94
CA GLU A 21 1.64 15.83 11.26
C GLU A 21 0.26 16.44 11.52
N THR A 22 -0.19 16.43 12.78
CA THR A 22 -1.38 17.20 13.19
C THR A 22 -1.01 18.63 13.57
N GLU A 23 -2.00 19.50 13.81
CA GLU A 23 -1.72 20.87 14.26
C GLU A 23 -1.04 20.93 15.64
N LYS A 24 -1.42 20.00 16.53
CA LYS A 24 -0.90 19.89 17.90
C LYS A 24 -1.25 18.56 18.55
N VAL A 25 -0.51 18.23 19.60
CA VAL A 25 -0.85 17.15 20.55
C VAL A 25 -0.69 17.64 21.99
N THR A 26 -1.36 16.99 22.93
CA THR A 26 -1.20 17.24 24.37
C THR A 26 -0.45 16.09 25.00
N VAL A 27 0.62 16.41 25.74
CA VAL A 27 1.43 15.46 26.50
C VAL A 27 1.27 15.76 27.98
N ASP A 28 0.89 14.74 28.74
CA ASP A 28 0.75 14.78 30.18
C ASP A 28 2.05 14.30 30.83
N LEU A 29 2.52 15.01 31.85
CA LEU A 29 3.61 14.58 32.73
C LEU A 29 2.99 13.95 33.97
N LEU A 30 3.45 12.74 34.31
CA LEU A 30 2.99 11.99 35.47
C LEU A 30 4.13 11.87 36.47
N ALA A 31 3.80 11.99 37.76
CA ALA A 31 4.68 11.73 38.90
C ALA A 31 4.11 10.54 39.68
N ASP A 32 4.87 9.45 39.78
CA ASP A 32 4.42 8.17 40.38
C ASP A 32 3.05 7.69 39.82
N GLY A 33 2.79 7.97 38.53
CA GLY A 33 1.55 7.61 37.84
C GLY A 33 0.39 8.59 38.01
N GLU A 34 0.56 9.71 38.69
CA GLU A 34 -0.45 10.78 38.79
C GLU A 34 -0.07 11.97 37.90
N LYS A 35 -1.01 12.46 37.09
CA LYS A 35 -0.79 13.65 36.25
C LYS A 35 -0.51 14.88 37.13
N VAL A 36 0.62 15.54 36.87
CA VAL A 36 1.07 16.74 37.59
C VAL A 36 1.19 17.98 36.69
N ALA A 37 1.39 17.79 35.38
CA ALA A 37 1.45 18.87 34.40
C ALA A 37 1.03 18.37 33.02
N ASP A 38 0.87 19.29 32.07
CA ASP A 38 0.74 18.99 30.66
C ASP A 38 1.33 20.09 29.78
N VAL A 39 1.57 19.76 28.52
CA VAL A 39 2.04 20.69 27.49
C VAL A 39 1.39 20.40 26.14
N GLU A 40 1.11 21.46 25.39
CA GLU A 40 0.78 21.34 23.97
C GLU A 40 2.06 21.42 23.11
N LEU A 41 2.33 20.37 22.33
CA LEU A 41 3.39 20.33 21.33
C LEU A 41 2.82 20.65 19.94
N SER A 42 3.56 21.42 19.15
CA SER A 42 3.19 21.80 17.77
C SER A 42 4.42 22.31 17.02
N ASP A 43 4.27 22.64 15.74
CA ASP A 43 5.31 23.33 14.96
C ASP A 43 5.87 24.59 15.64
N LYS A 44 5.04 25.30 16.42
CA LYS A 44 5.45 26.55 17.10
C LYS A 44 6.58 26.34 18.10
N ASN A 45 6.64 25.17 18.73
CA ASN A 45 7.72 24.80 19.67
C ASN A 45 8.64 23.72 19.08
N ASN A 46 8.62 23.55 17.76
CA ASN A 46 9.38 22.51 17.06
C ASN A 46 9.17 21.13 17.67
N TRP A 47 7.94 20.83 18.11
CA TRP A 47 7.57 19.54 18.66
C TRP A 47 8.42 19.11 19.88
N LYS A 48 8.93 20.08 20.66
CA LYS A 48 9.79 19.84 21.83
C LYS A 48 9.34 20.65 23.04
N HIS A 49 9.57 20.10 24.23
CA HIS A 49 9.38 20.79 25.50
C HIS A 49 10.30 20.24 26.58
N THR A 50 10.56 21.06 27.61
CA THR A 50 11.26 20.65 28.83
C THR A 50 10.43 21.06 30.03
N PHE A 51 9.99 20.09 30.82
CA PHE A 51 9.43 20.34 32.14
C PHE A 51 10.58 20.62 33.11
N THR A 52 10.60 21.80 33.73
CA THR A 52 11.69 22.21 34.64
C THR A 52 11.22 22.31 36.09
N GLU A 53 12.19 22.41 37.02
CA GLU A 53 11.92 22.63 38.46
C GLU A 53 11.07 21.52 39.10
N LEU A 54 11.18 20.29 38.60
CA LEU A 54 10.44 19.13 39.09
C LEU A 54 11.09 18.59 40.36
N PRO A 55 10.37 18.36 41.47
CA PRO A 55 10.95 17.81 42.68
C PRO A 55 11.51 16.40 42.45
N VAL A 56 12.65 16.07 43.06
CA VAL A 56 13.26 14.73 42.97
C VAL A 56 12.64 13.74 43.96
N VAL A 57 12.08 14.23 45.07
CA VAL A 57 11.46 13.43 46.15
C VAL A 57 10.21 14.17 46.67
N HIS A 58 9.25 13.44 47.25
CA HIS A 58 8.04 14.03 47.84
C HIS A 58 8.34 14.86 49.10
N ASP A 59 9.17 14.34 50.00
CA ASP A 59 9.70 15.04 51.17
C ASP A 59 11.24 14.94 51.20
N ILE A 60 11.93 15.94 51.75
CA ILE A 60 13.39 15.93 51.94
C ILE A 60 13.89 14.77 52.83
N LYS A 61 12.99 14.13 53.58
CA LYS A 61 13.26 12.94 54.40
C LYS A 61 12.95 11.64 53.67
N ASP A 62 12.27 11.69 52.54
CA ASP A 62 11.99 10.52 51.73
C ASP A 62 13.24 10.15 50.93
N GLU A 63 13.57 8.86 50.95
CA GLU A 63 14.66 8.32 50.14
C GLU A 63 14.18 7.84 48.77
N LYS A 64 12.85 7.70 48.58
CA LYS A 64 12.27 7.26 47.30
C LYS A 64 12.18 8.46 46.36
N ALA A 65 12.92 8.38 45.25
CA ALA A 65 12.80 9.35 44.16
C ALA A 65 11.43 9.25 43.49
N ILE A 66 10.90 10.40 43.07
CA ILE A 66 9.71 10.49 42.23
C ILE A 66 10.03 9.91 40.85
N GLU A 67 9.20 8.98 40.40
CA GLU A 67 9.28 8.44 39.05
C GLU A 67 8.45 9.31 38.10
N TYR A 68 9.11 9.96 37.13
CA TYR A 68 8.43 10.73 36.10
C TYR A 68 8.24 9.90 34.83
N THR A 69 7.02 9.90 34.31
CA THR A 69 6.66 9.33 33.01
C THR A 69 5.83 10.32 32.22
N VAL A 70 5.62 10.03 30.94
CA VAL A 70 4.73 10.84 30.08
C VAL A 70 3.68 9.96 29.42
N GLU A 71 2.50 10.53 29.21
CA GLU A 71 1.43 9.96 28.40
C GLU A 71 0.99 10.98 27.36
N GLU A 72 0.61 10.51 26.17
CA GLU A 72 0.01 11.38 25.15
C GLU A 72 -1.51 11.21 25.16
N VAL A 73 -2.23 12.33 25.09
CA VAL A 73 -3.66 12.30 24.84
C VAL A 73 -3.91 11.73 23.44
N ALA A 74 -4.68 10.64 23.38
CA ALA A 74 -4.92 9.89 22.16
C ALA A 74 -5.28 10.77 20.94
N VAL A 75 -4.59 10.52 19.83
CA VAL A 75 -4.80 11.21 18.55
C VAL A 75 -5.52 10.27 17.58
N ASP A 76 -6.69 10.69 17.08
CA ASP A 76 -7.48 9.86 16.17
C ASP A 76 -6.71 9.54 14.88
N GLY A 77 -6.73 8.27 14.47
CA GLY A 77 -6.00 7.78 13.31
C GLY A 77 -4.49 7.55 13.51
N TYR A 78 -3.99 7.60 14.75
CA TYR A 78 -2.58 7.32 15.05
C TYR A 78 -2.42 6.29 16.16
N GLU A 79 -1.33 5.54 16.09
CA GLU A 79 -0.80 4.74 17.20
C GLU A 79 0.42 5.44 17.81
N THR A 80 0.46 5.53 19.14
CA THR A 80 1.52 6.20 19.90
C THR A 80 2.51 5.18 20.45
N ALA A 81 3.81 5.46 20.30
CA ALA A 81 4.90 4.75 20.99
C ALA A 81 5.77 5.75 21.77
N ILE A 82 6.07 5.43 23.02
CA ILE A 82 6.89 6.27 23.91
C ILE A 82 8.16 5.50 24.27
N THR A 83 9.30 6.13 24.08
CA THR A 83 10.62 5.58 24.42
C THR A 83 11.45 6.59 25.21
N GLY A 84 12.47 6.11 25.91
CA GLY A 84 13.30 6.94 26.78
C GLY A 84 12.82 6.95 28.23
N ASP A 85 13.36 7.86 29.03
CA ASP A 85 13.06 7.99 30.44
C ASP A 85 13.25 9.44 30.93
N ALA A 86 12.92 9.71 32.20
CA ALA A 86 12.99 11.04 32.78
C ALA A 86 14.41 11.66 32.79
N LYS A 87 15.46 10.84 32.74
CA LYS A 87 16.85 11.30 32.82
C LYS A 87 17.40 11.63 31.44
N ASP A 88 17.15 10.76 30.46
CA ASP A 88 17.66 10.92 29.09
C ASP A 88 16.66 11.62 28.15
N GLY A 89 15.42 11.83 28.61
CA GLY A 89 14.32 12.43 27.88
C GLY A 89 13.39 11.39 27.24
N PHE A 90 12.17 11.81 26.94
CA PHE A 90 11.16 10.99 26.25
C PHE A 90 11.06 11.38 24.77
N THR A 91 10.96 10.37 23.90
CA THR A 91 10.54 10.53 22.51
C THR A 91 9.18 9.88 22.32
N ILE A 92 8.21 10.66 21.87
CA ILE A 92 6.85 10.22 21.56
C ILE A 92 6.74 10.14 20.04
N THR A 93 6.48 8.96 19.49
CA THR A 93 6.30 8.75 18.06
C THR A 93 4.84 8.43 17.75
N ASN A 94 4.20 9.21 16.88
CA ASN A 94 2.90 8.84 16.31
C ASN A 94 3.06 8.27 14.91
N THR A 95 2.46 7.10 14.70
CA THR A 95 2.41 6.44 13.40
C THR A 95 0.98 6.47 12.89
N GLN A 96 0.79 7.03 11.69
CA GLN A 96 -0.52 7.11 11.05
C GLN A 96 -1.00 5.71 10.70
N VAL A 97 -2.24 5.39 11.08
CA VAL A 97 -2.85 4.08 10.86
C VAL A 97 -4.24 4.22 10.25
N GLY A 98 -4.70 3.14 9.63
CA GLY A 98 -6.02 3.10 9.03
C GLY A 98 -6.26 1.80 8.29
N LYS A 99 -7.51 1.55 7.94
CA LYS A 99 -7.91 0.42 7.11
C LYS A 99 -8.55 0.89 5.81
N THR A 100 -8.40 0.09 4.78
CA THR A 100 -9.05 0.27 3.48
C THR A 100 -9.55 -1.08 2.96
N GLU A 101 -10.24 -1.05 1.83
CA GLU A 101 -10.69 -2.21 1.09
C GLU A 101 -10.44 -2.02 -0.41
N VAL A 102 -10.23 -3.14 -1.10
CA VAL A 102 -10.13 -3.21 -2.56
C VAL A 102 -11.22 -4.15 -3.05
N SER A 103 -12.04 -3.72 -3.99
CA SER A 103 -13.05 -4.58 -4.61
C SER A 103 -13.04 -4.40 -6.12
N GLY A 104 -13.41 -5.47 -6.82
CA GLY A 104 -13.41 -5.49 -8.27
C GLY A 104 -14.38 -6.51 -8.84
N ILE A 105 -14.67 -6.34 -10.12
CA ILE A 105 -15.55 -7.21 -10.91
C ILE A 105 -14.73 -7.84 -12.03
N LYS A 106 -14.93 -9.15 -12.20
CA LYS A 106 -14.41 -9.90 -13.34
C LYS A 106 -15.44 -9.94 -14.46
N THR A 107 -15.03 -9.47 -15.64
CA THR A 107 -15.78 -9.51 -16.88
C THR A 107 -15.14 -10.45 -17.89
N TRP A 108 -15.97 -11.18 -18.64
CA TRP A 108 -15.55 -12.02 -19.76
C TRP A 108 -16.06 -11.43 -21.07
N LYS A 109 -15.15 -11.21 -22.03
CA LYS A 109 -15.41 -10.82 -23.43
C LYS A 109 -15.01 -11.99 -24.33
N ASP A 110 -15.89 -12.98 -24.37
CA ASP A 110 -15.63 -14.29 -24.96
C ASP A 110 -16.83 -14.89 -25.71
N ASP A 111 -17.85 -14.07 -25.97
CA ASP A 111 -19.11 -14.46 -26.62
C ASP A 111 -19.79 -15.70 -25.99
N GLY A 112 -19.58 -15.93 -24.69
CA GLY A 112 -20.19 -17.05 -23.95
C GLY A 112 -19.49 -18.39 -24.19
N ALA A 113 -18.17 -18.37 -24.39
CA ALA A 113 -17.36 -19.56 -24.65
C ALA A 113 -17.60 -20.72 -23.64
N ASP A 114 -17.75 -21.93 -24.17
CA ASP A 114 -17.97 -23.16 -23.39
C ASP A 114 -16.72 -23.61 -22.60
N ASP A 115 -15.53 -23.10 -22.96
CA ASP A 115 -14.24 -23.47 -22.36
C ASP A 115 -13.75 -22.46 -21.30
N ARG A 116 -14.66 -21.62 -20.80
CA ARG A 116 -14.38 -20.71 -19.68
C ARG A 116 -14.03 -21.53 -18.43
N PRO A 117 -12.95 -21.19 -17.70
CA PRO A 117 -12.63 -21.87 -16.46
C PRO A 117 -13.69 -21.60 -15.38
N GLU A 118 -13.86 -22.55 -14.47
CA GLU A 118 -14.80 -22.43 -13.35
C GLU A 118 -14.38 -21.37 -12.32
N SER A 119 -13.07 -21.07 -12.26
CA SER A 119 -12.50 -20.06 -11.37
C SER A 119 -11.28 -19.37 -11.98
N ILE A 120 -10.95 -18.20 -11.45
CA ILE A 120 -9.68 -17.52 -11.66
C ILE A 120 -9.07 -17.18 -10.29
N THR A 121 -7.74 -17.01 -10.25
CA THR A 121 -7.06 -16.48 -9.07
C THR A 121 -6.74 -15.00 -9.29
N VAL A 122 -7.24 -14.14 -8.41
CA VAL A 122 -6.87 -12.72 -8.36
C VAL A 122 -5.92 -12.49 -7.19
N LYS A 123 -4.79 -11.86 -7.47
CA LYS A 123 -3.73 -11.55 -6.52
C LYS A 123 -3.67 -10.06 -6.24
N LEU A 124 -3.55 -9.70 -4.96
CA LEU A 124 -3.40 -8.33 -4.48
C LEU A 124 -1.93 -8.06 -4.15
N PHE A 125 -1.38 -6.97 -4.69
CA PHE A 125 -0.03 -6.50 -4.42
C PHE A 125 -0.08 -5.17 -3.68
N ALA A 126 0.84 -4.98 -2.74
CA ALA A 126 1.04 -3.73 -2.02
C ALA A 126 2.35 -3.10 -2.49
N ASN A 127 2.35 -1.80 -2.75
CA ASN A 127 3.54 -1.02 -3.13
C ASN A 127 4.36 -1.64 -4.29
N ASP A 128 3.67 -2.27 -5.24
CA ASP A 128 4.27 -2.96 -6.40
C ASP A 128 5.30 -4.04 -6.06
N GLU A 129 5.23 -4.63 -4.87
CA GLU A 129 6.09 -5.75 -4.49
C GLU A 129 5.92 -6.96 -5.42
N GLU A 130 6.97 -7.77 -5.57
CA GLU A 130 6.93 -8.96 -6.45
C GLU A 130 6.02 -10.07 -5.93
N LYS A 131 5.88 -10.16 -4.60
CA LYS A 131 5.07 -11.20 -3.96
C LYS A 131 3.67 -10.67 -3.68
N PRO A 132 2.63 -11.46 -3.96
CA PRO A 132 1.28 -11.08 -3.59
C PRO A 132 1.15 -11.04 -2.06
N SER A 133 0.43 -10.03 -1.58
CA SER A 133 0.08 -9.89 -0.16
C SER A 133 -1.10 -10.79 0.22
N ARG A 134 -2.05 -10.97 -0.71
CA ARG A 134 -3.24 -11.80 -0.58
C ARG A 134 -3.68 -12.31 -1.95
N GLU A 135 -4.49 -13.36 -1.97
CA GLU A 135 -5.10 -13.90 -3.18
C GLU A 135 -6.51 -14.41 -2.89
N VAL A 136 -7.34 -14.46 -3.92
CA VAL A 136 -8.72 -14.94 -3.83
C VAL A 136 -9.13 -15.66 -5.11
N ALA A 137 -9.88 -16.74 -4.96
CA ALA A 137 -10.53 -17.42 -6.07
C ALA A 137 -11.84 -16.70 -6.42
N VAL A 138 -12.06 -16.42 -7.70
CA VAL A 138 -13.25 -15.74 -8.21
C VAL A 138 -14.00 -16.69 -9.13
N THR A 139 -15.30 -16.87 -8.92
CA THR A 139 -16.10 -17.93 -9.57
C THR A 139 -17.44 -17.38 -10.05
N ALA A 140 -18.21 -18.21 -10.77
CA ALA A 140 -19.60 -17.86 -11.10
C ALA A 140 -20.50 -17.73 -9.86
N GLU A 141 -20.23 -18.50 -8.79
CA GLU A 141 -21.04 -18.51 -7.56
C GLU A 141 -21.03 -17.16 -6.84
N ASN A 142 -19.87 -16.47 -6.85
CA ASN A 142 -19.75 -15.12 -6.29
C ASN A 142 -20.10 -14.01 -7.30
N ASN A 143 -20.77 -14.38 -8.39
CA ASN A 143 -21.12 -13.48 -9.50
C ASN A 143 -19.91 -12.77 -10.11
N TRP A 144 -18.75 -13.44 -10.14
CA TRP A 144 -17.50 -12.89 -10.65
C TRP A 144 -17.09 -11.58 -9.95
N LYS A 145 -17.35 -11.48 -8.63
CA LYS A 145 -16.98 -10.33 -7.80
C LYS A 145 -16.01 -10.76 -6.72
N TYR A 146 -15.12 -9.85 -6.34
CA TYR A 146 -14.17 -10.11 -5.27
C TYR A 146 -13.88 -8.86 -4.45
N SER A 147 -13.42 -9.07 -3.22
CA SER A 147 -13.04 -8.01 -2.29
C SER A 147 -11.93 -8.47 -1.35
N PHE A 148 -11.01 -7.56 -1.05
CA PHE A 148 -10.01 -7.67 -0.01
C PHE A 148 -10.32 -6.61 1.06
N THR A 149 -10.78 -7.03 2.23
CA THR A 149 -11.16 -6.14 3.35
C THR A 149 -10.05 -6.07 4.40
N ASP A 150 -10.12 -5.13 5.34
CA ASP A 150 -9.15 -5.00 6.42
C ASP A 150 -7.70 -4.93 5.93
N LEU A 151 -7.48 -4.14 4.87
CA LEU A 151 -6.15 -3.84 4.35
C LEU A 151 -5.57 -2.64 5.11
N PRO A 152 -4.31 -2.68 5.57
CA PRO A 152 -3.65 -1.49 6.10
C PRO A 152 -3.67 -0.36 5.07
N LYS A 153 -4.09 0.84 5.48
CA LYS A 153 -4.05 2.01 4.61
C LYS A 153 -2.63 2.61 4.55
N TYR A 154 -1.88 2.50 5.63
CA TYR A 154 -0.53 3.07 5.76
C TYR A 154 0.46 1.97 6.14
N ASP A 155 1.73 2.15 5.75
CA ASP A 155 2.84 1.29 6.15
C ASP A 155 3.40 1.67 7.54
N GLU A 156 4.45 0.97 7.98
CA GLU A 156 5.09 1.18 9.28
C GLU A 156 5.77 2.55 9.48
N ASN A 157 5.85 3.34 8.41
CA ASN A 157 6.37 4.71 8.40
C ASN A 157 5.23 5.73 8.20
N GLY A 158 3.98 5.29 8.22
CA GLY A 158 2.81 6.13 8.02
C GLY A 158 2.62 6.59 6.57
N LYS A 159 3.25 5.93 5.60
CA LYS A 159 3.08 6.26 4.18
C LYS A 159 1.91 5.45 3.61
N GLU A 160 1.04 6.10 2.83
CA GLU A 160 -0.12 5.43 2.21
C GLU A 160 0.32 4.29 1.27
N ILE A 161 -0.31 3.13 1.44
CA ILE A 161 -0.05 1.93 0.66
C ILE A 161 -0.84 1.99 -0.64
N THR A 162 -0.14 1.80 -1.77
CA THR A 162 -0.80 1.64 -3.07
C THR A 162 -1.09 0.17 -3.33
N TYR A 163 -2.36 -0.16 -3.55
CA TYR A 163 -2.79 -1.51 -3.89
C TYR A 163 -3.05 -1.67 -5.39
N THR A 164 -2.59 -2.78 -5.95
CA THR A 164 -2.87 -3.20 -7.33
C THR A 164 -3.31 -4.66 -7.37
N VAL A 165 -4.02 -5.04 -8.43
CA VAL A 165 -4.47 -6.43 -8.63
C VAL A 165 -3.85 -7.01 -9.91
N LYS A 166 -3.54 -8.31 -9.89
CA LYS A 166 -3.19 -9.07 -11.10
C LYS A 166 -3.93 -10.40 -11.10
N GLU A 167 -4.30 -10.84 -12.28
CA GLU A 167 -4.84 -12.18 -12.49
C GLU A 167 -3.69 -13.17 -12.74
N GLU A 168 -3.82 -14.40 -12.24
CA GLU A 168 -3.01 -15.50 -12.78
C GLU A 168 -3.34 -15.74 -14.26
N PRO A 169 -2.34 -16.04 -15.11
CA PRO A 169 -2.59 -16.26 -16.53
C PRO A 169 -3.65 -17.34 -16.77
N VAL A 170 -4.73 -16.97 -17.47
CA VAL A 170 -5.74 -17.91 -17.92
C VAL A 170 -5.45 -18.32 -19.36
N ASP A 171 -5.35 -19.62 -19.61
CA ASP A 171 -5.03 -20.14 -20.94
C ASP A 171 -6.07 -19.71 -21.98
N GLY A 172 -5.61 -19.31 -23.17
CA GLY A 172 -6.48 -18.82 -24.23
C GLY A 172 -7.08 -17.41 -24.03
N TYR A 173 -6.75 -16.69 -22.96
CA TYR A 173 -7.28 -15.34 -22.68
C TYR A 173 -6.18 -14.27 -22.54
N GLN A 174 -6.50 -13.05 -22.94
CA GLN A 174 -5.73 -11.85 -22.58
C GLN A 174 -6.45 -11.12 -21.45
N SER A 175 -5.71 -10.79 -20.39
CA SER A 175 -6.23 -10.08 -19.21
C SER A 175 -5.95 -8.59 -19.32
N ILE A 176 -6.94 -7.76 -18.99
CA ILE A 176 -6.88 -6.30 -18.95
C ILE A 176 -7.37 -5.86 -17.57
N VAL A 177 -6.57 -5.06 -16.87
CA VAL A 177 -6.92 -4.49 -15.56
C VAL A 177 -7.21 -3.00 -15.73
N ASP A 178 -8.38 -2.55 -15.26
CA ASP A 178 -8.77 -1.14 -15.20
C ASP A 178 -9.18 -0.79 -13.76
N GLY A 179 -8.32 -0.05 -13.06
CA GLY A 179 -8.40 0.09 -11.60
C GLY A 179 -8.28 -1.28 -10.92
N TYR A 180 -9.41 -1.79 -10.43
CA TYR A 180 -9.53 -3.12 -9.82
C TYR A 180 -10.44 -4.06 -10.61
N ASP A 181 -11.05 -3.60 -11.71
CA ASP A 181 -11.84 -4.47 -12.55
C ASP A 181 -10.94 -5.23 -13.53
N ILE A 182 -11.27 -6.49 -13.78
CA ILE A 182 -10.51 -7.38 -14.64
C ILE A 182 -11.39 -7.80 -15.81
N THR A 183 -10.91 -7.61 -17.03
CA THR A 183 -11.58 -8.10 -18.24
C THR A 183 -10.71 -9.14 -18.93
N ASN A 184 -11.22 -10.35 -19.12
CA ASN A 184 -10.60 -11.33 -20.02
C ASN A 184 -11.22 -11.25 -21.41
N VAL A 185 -10.36 -11.11 -22.42
CA VAL A 185 -10.73 -11.16 -23.83
C VAL A 185 -10.23 -12.49 -24.40
N LYS A 186 -11.11 -13.25 -25.07
CA LYS A 186 -10.73 -14.51 -25.71
C LYS A 186 -9.71 -14.23 -26.82
N ARG A 187 -8.60 -14.97 -26.84
CA ARG A 187 -7.64 -14.89 -27.95
C ARG A 187 -8.23 -15.57 -29.19
N PRO A 188 -8.00 -15.04 -30.39
CA PRO A 188 -8.41 -15.72 -31.62
C PRO A 188 -7.71 -17.08 -31.72
N THR A 189 -8.49 -18.14 -31.90
CA THR A 189 -7.96 -19.46 -32.23
C THR A 189 -7.50 -19.43 -33.68
N THR A 190 -6.20 -19.56 -33.94
CA THR A 190 -5.73 -19.79 -35.32
C THR A 190 -6.31 -21.13 -35.78
N PRO A 191 -7.07 -21.21 -36.88
CA PRO A 191 -7.51 -22.50 -37.40
C PRO A 191 -6.29 -23.28 -37.88
N THR A 192 -5.95 -24.37 -37.19
CA THR A 192 -5.02 -25.36 -37.71
C THR A 192 -5.65 -25.94 -38.97
N ASN A 193 -5.12 -25.56 -40.14
CA ASN A 193 -5.53 -26.13 -41.42
C ASN A 193 -4.99 -27.57 -41.52
N SER A 194 -5.67 -28.53 -40.87
CA SER A 194 -5.47 -29.96 -41.13
C SER A 194 -6.21 -30.32 -42.41
N GLY A 195 -5.52 -30.20 -43.55
CA GLY A 195 -6.06 -30.70 -44.81
C GLY A 195 -5.19 -30.44 -46.04
N GLN A 196 -4.16 -31.27 -46.27
CA GLN A 196 -3.93 -31.95 -47.56
C GLN A 196 -2.74 -32.95 -47.50
N PRO A 197 -2.66 -33.94 -48.41
CA PRO A 197 -2.66 -35.36 -48.10
C PRO A 197 -1.27 -35.99 -48.08
N GLU A 198 -1.20 -37.20 -47.52
CA GLU A 198 -0.07 -38.11 -47.72
C GLU A 198 0.21 -38.32 -49.21
N ASN A 199 1.49 -38.16 -49.60
CA ASN A 199 2.03 -38.92 -50.71
C ASN A 199 3.41 -39.44 -50.32
N SER A 200 3.49 -40.76 -50.27
CA SER A 200 4.67 -41.58 -50.04
C SER A 200 5.68 -41.44 -51.18
N ASN A 201 6.98 -41.44 -50.84
CA ASN A 201 7.96 -42.35 -51.41
C ASN A 201 9.30 -42.26 -50.66
N ASP A 202 9.51 -43.29 -49.83
CA ASP A 202 10.71 -44.13 -49.70
C ASP A 202 12.04 -43.63 -50.33
N SER A 203 13.08 -43.49 -49.50
CA SER A 203 14.28 -44.34 -49.50
C SER A 203 15.44 -43.70 -48.69
N ASP A 204 15.94 -44.49 -47.74
CA ASP A 204 17.28 -44.57 -47.12
C ASP A 204 18.33 -43.46 -47.40
N ASP A 205 18.98 -42.96 -46.33
CA ASP A 205 20.40 -43.25 -46.01
C ASP A 205 20.88 -42.44 -44.78
N GLN A 206 21.87 -43.02 -44.09
CA GLN A 206 22.51 -42.59 -42.84
C GLN A 206 23.27 -41.25 -42.94
N GLY A 207 23.44 -40.55 -41.80
CA GLY A 207 24.39 -39.44 -41.73
C GLY A 207 24.40 -38.66 -40.43
N GLU A 208 25.40 -38.96 -39.60
CA GLU A 208 25.80 -38.29 -38.37
C GLU A 208 26.33 -36.85 -38.57
N LEU A 209 26.31 -36.07 -37.47
CA LEU A 209 27.28 -35.04 -37.06
C LEU A 209 27.37 -33.67 -37.77
N SER A 210 26.97 -32.66 -36.99
CA SER A 210 27.79 -31.54 -36.50
C SER A 210 28.23 -30.38 -37.41
N SER A 211 27.93 -29.19 -36.87
CA SER A 211 28.72 -27.94 -36.83
C SER A 211 28.87 -27.04 -38.08
N SER A 212 28.28 -25.86 -37.90
CA SER A 212 28.93 -24.53 -37.94
C SER A 212 29.21 -23.81 -39.27
N SER A 213 28.93 -22.50 -39.19
CA SER A 213 29.41 -21.37 -40.01
C SER A 213 28.85 -21.28 -41.42
N GLU A 214 28.64 -20.13 -42.04
CA GLU A 214 28.52 -18.72 -41.66
C GLU A 214 27.93 -18.06 -42.93
N ASN A 215 26.95 -17.20 -42.73
CA ASN A 215 26.70 -15.94 -43.43
C ASN A 215 27.15 -15.78 -44.91
N GLU A 216 26.21 -15.67 -45.86
CA GLU A 216 26.13 -14.47 -46.71
C GLU A 216 24.79 -14.30 -47.46
N LYS A 217 24.49 -13.02 -47.64
CA LYS A 217 23.27 -12.33 -48.06
C LYS A 217 22.98 -12.49 -49.55
N VAL A 218 21.76 -12.91 -49.89
CA VAL A 218 21.14 -12.64 -51.21
C VAL A 218 19.68 -12.22 -51.02
N GLU A 219 19.40 -10.92 -51.22
CA GLU A 219 18.04 -10.40 -51.36
C GLU A 219 17.51 -10.68 -52.77
N SER A 220 16.38 -11.40 -52.88
CA SER A 220 15.36 -11.10 -53.88
C SER A 220 13.98 -11.61 -53.45
N VAL A 221 13.18 -10.67 -52.96
CA VAL A 221 11.71 -10.52 -53.10
C VAL A 221 10.87 -11.81 -53.06
N ASN A 222 10.27 -12.06 -51.89
CA ASN A 222 8.89 -12.55 -51.81
C ASN A 222 8.18 -11.86 -50.63
N LYS A 223 7.15 -11.06 -50.94
CA LYS A 223 6.29 -10.34 -50.00
C LYS A 223 5.61 -11.33 -49.05
N LEU A 224 5.93 -11.26 -47.77
CA LEU A 224 5.07 -11.76 -46.70
C LEU A 224 3.94 -10.74 -46.45
N PRO A 225 2.72 -11.17 -46.10
CA PRO A 225 1.67 -10.22 -45.73
C PRO A 225 2.06 -9.50 -44.43
N GLN A 226 2.24 -8.18 -44.52
CA GLN A 226 2.14 -7.30 -43.36
C GLN A 226 0.68 -7.28 -42.89
N THR A 227 0.39 -7.86 -41.73
CA THR A 227 -0.72 -7.40 -40.90
C THR A 227 -0.11 -6.73 -39.69
N GLY A 228 0.02 -5.41 -39.81
CA GLY A 228 0.65 -4.53 -38.85
C GLY A 228 -0.07 -4.53 -37.50
N GLU A 229 0.77 -4.44 -36.47
CA GLU A 229 0.46 -4.06 -35.10
C GLU A 229 -0.15 -2.65 -35.02
N GLU A 230 -1.37 -2.46 -35.50
CA GLU A 230 -2.07 -1.16 -35.41
C GLU A 230 -2.96 -1.03 -34.16
N TRP A 231 -3.16 -2.10 -33.38
CA TRP A 231 -4.00 -2.03 -32.17
C TRP A 231 -3.26 -1.49 -30.94
N LEU A 232 -1.92 -1.44 -30.94
CA LEU A 232 -1.14 -0.92 -29.81
C LEU A 232 -1.22 0.61 -29.65
N ARG A 233 -1.59 1.37 -30.68
CA ARG A 233 -1.68 2.85 -30.58
C ARG A 233 -2.98 3.36 -29.96
N TYR A 234 -4.03 2.54 -29.88
CA TYR A 234 -5.32 2.98 -29.30
C TYR A 234 -5.38 2.85 -27.78
N ILE A 235 -4.39 2.22 -27.14
CA ILE A 235 -4.41 1.89 -25.70
C ILE A 235 -3.66 2.93 -24.84
N MET A 236 -2.96 3.91 -25.44
CA MET A 236 -2.15 4.90 -24.68
C MET A 236 -2.82 6.24 -24.33
N PHE A 237 -4.16 6.39 -24.37
CA PHE A 237 -4.79 7.70 -24.09
C PHE A 237 -5.93 7.78 -23.06
N PHE A 238 -6.14 6.78 -22.21
CA PHE A 238 -6.99 6.96 -21.03
C PHE A 238 -6.29 6.47 -19.76
N GLY A 239 -5.42 7.32 -19.23
CA GLY A 239 -4.77 7.11 -17.94
C GLY A 239 -4.09 8.36 -17.39
N VAL A 240 -4.56 9.57 -17.77
CA VAL A 240 -4.14 10.82 -17.13
C VAL A 240 -5.36 11.75 -16.95
N ALA A 241 -5.53 12.17 -15.69
CA ALA A 241 -6.29 13.32 -15.16
C ALA A 241 -7.79 13.17 -14.83
N LEU A 242 -8.13 13.18 -13.53
CA LEU A 242 -8.59 14.38 -12.77
C LEU A 242 -8.69 14.01 -11.28
N MET A 243 -7.80 14.53 -10.42
CA MET A 243 -7.95 15.79 -9.66
C MET A 243 -9.21 15.87 -8.77
N SER A 244 -8.96 15.74 -7.46
CA SER A 244 -9.46 16.60 -6.38
C SER A 244 -10.74 17.42 -6.64
N VAL A 245 -11.79 17.09 -5.89
CA VAL A 245 -12.75 18.09 -5.39
C VAL A 245 -12.95 17.88 -3.90
N GLY A 246 -12.30 18.74 -3.12
CA GLY A 246 -12.79 19.13 -1.81
C GLY A 246 -14.05 19.99 -1.97
N GLY A 247 -15.04 19.76 -1.11
CA GLY A 247 -16.30 20.49 -1.10
C GLY A 247 -16.91 20.49 0.29
N ILE A 248 -16.34 21.33 1.16
CA ILE A 248 -16.88 21.72 2.47
C ILE A 248 -18.29 22.30 2.28
N LEU A 249 -19.29 21.72 2.94
CA LEU A 249 -20.59 22.37 3.19
C LEU A 249 -20.69 22.76 4.67
N ILE A 250 -20.29 23.99 4.98
CA ILE A 250 -20.61 24.66 6.25
C ILE A 250 -22.08 25.08 6.20
N PHE A 251 -22.91 24.42 7.01
CA PHE A 251 -24.26 24.89 7.29
C PHE A 251 -24.21 25.88 8.46
N SER A 252 -24.18 27.18 8.15
CA SER A 252 -24.46 28.22 9.14
C SER A 252 -25.96 28.55 9.11
N LYS A 253 -26.70 28.22 10.17
CA LYS A 253 -28.02 28.80 10.42
C LYS A 253 -27.94 29.76 11.61
N ARG A 254 -28.16 31.03 11.26
CA ARG A 254 -28.23 32.21 12.12
C ARG A 254 -29.38 32.11 13.12
N LYS A 255 -29.10 32.56 14.35
CA LYS A 255 -30.08 33.08 15.33
C LYS A 255 -31.03 34.08 14.67
N LYS A 256 -32.32 33.98 14.98
CA LYS A 256 -33.27 35.10 14.91
C LYS A 256 -33.69 35.43 16.35
N ALA A 257 -33.70 36.74 16.59
CA ALA A 257 -34.37 37.54 17.63
C ALA A 257 -34.86 36.81 18.88
#